data_AF-A0A2S0L096-F1
#
_entry.id   AF-A0A2S0L096-F1
#
_cell.length_a   1.000
_cell.length_b   1.000
_cell.length_c   1.000
_cell.angle_alpha   90.00
_cell.angle_beta   90.00
_cell.angle_gamma   90.00
#
_symmetry.space_group_name_H-M   'P 1'
#
loop_
_entity.id
_entity.type
_entity.pdbx_description
1 polymer ?
#
loop_
_entity_poly.entity_id
_entity_poly.type
_entity_poly.pdbx_seq_one_letter_code
_entity_poly.pdbx_strand_id
1 'polypeptide(L)'
;MARCFSKLTQTSVRIEVGGGRSFDCPMLPVSAIDEFDGIREMLGSVDKPETLREVFRRLREMAARVLPEEYAPGLARFTLDKLIELVAYLIYGDDDDQPAGGQAPADAEDDLYEAKKK
;
A
#
# COMPACT_ATOMS: atom_id res chain seq x y z
N MET A 1 -15.35 -15.43 19.44
CA MET A 1 -14.13 -15.16 18.64
C MET A 1 -13.98 -13.67 18.51
N ALA A 2 -12.82 -13.10 18.86
CA ALA A 2 -12.54 -11.70 18.59
C ALA A 2 -12.36 -11.51 17.06
N ARG A 3 -12.85 -10.39 16.53
CA ARG A 3 -12.59 -10.02 15.13
C ARG A 3 -11.21 -9.35 15.07
N CYS A 4 -10.32 -9.88 14.23
CA CYS A 4 -9.00 -9.29 13.99
C CYS A 4 -9.05 -8.44 12.71
N PHE A 5 -8.50 -7.23 12.76
CA PHE A 5 -8.45 -6.28 11.63
C PHE A 5 -7.01 -5.81 11.42
N SER A 6 -6.12 -6.70 10.97
CA SER A 6 -4.68 -6.45 10.79
C SER A 6 -4.36 -5.26 9.88
N LYS A 7 -5.23 -4.99 8.89
CA LYS A 7 -5.13 -3.84 7.99
C LYS A 7 -5.11 -2.48 8.68
N LEU A 8 -5.69 -2.36 9.88
CA LEU A 8 -5.68 -1.09 10.63
C LEU A 8 -4.26 -0.65 11.05
N THR A 9 -3.32 -1.60 11.18
CA THR A 9 -1.95 -1.33 11.61
C THR A 9 -0.93 -1.52 10.48
N GLN A 10 -1.37 -1.85 9.27
CA GLN A 10 -0.47 -2.02 8.14
C GLN A 10 -0.03 -0.66 7.61
N THR A 11 1.28 -0.43 7.57
CA THR A 11 1.87 0.85 7.12
C THR A 11 2.83 0.68 5.94
N SER A 12 3.14 -0.55 5.57
CA SER A 12 4.06 -0.90 4.49
C SER A 12 3.62 -2.14 3.74
N VAL A 13 4.09 -2.27 2.51
CA VAL A 13 3.91 -3.44 1.63
C VAL A 13 5.26 -3.93 1.15
N ARG A 14 5.38 -5.23 0.90
CA ARG A 14 6.63 -5.83 0.43
C ARG A 14 6.63 -5.92 -1.10
N ILE A 15 7.56 -5.22 -1.75
CA ILE A 15 7.68 -5.22 -3.21
C ILE A 15 8.85 -6.11 -3.64
N GLU A 16 8.58 -7.13 -4.46
CA GLU A 16 9.60 -7.96 -5.08
C GLU A 16 10.12 -7.33 -6.39
N VAL A 17 11.45 -7.20 -6.51
CA VAL A 17 12.13 -6.59 -7.67
C VAL A 17 12.90 -7.59 -8.52
N GLY A 18 12.66 -8.88 -8.30
CA GLY A 18 13.30 -9.99 -8.99
C GLY A 18 14.70 -10.32 -8.47
N GLY A 19 15.17 -11.52 -8.81
CA GLY A 19 16.46 -12.05 -8.32
C GLY A 19 16.46 -12.35 -6.81
N GLY A 20 15.28 -12.66 -6.25
CA GLY A 20 15.11 -12.93 -4.82
C GLY A 20 15.23 -11.69 -3.92
N ARG A 21 15.22 -10.49 -4.50
CA ARG A 21 15.30 -9.23 -3.76
C ARG A 21 13.91 -8.64 -3.59
N SER A 22 13.66 -8.12 -2.40
CA SER A 22 12.46 -7.37 -2.06
C SER A 22 12.82 -6.21 -1.14
N PHE A 23 11.96 -5.20 -1.08
CA PHE A 23 12.07 -4.11 -0.13
C PHE A 23 10.69 -3.79 0.46
N ASP A 24 10.69 -3.22 1.66
CA ASP A 24 9.47 -2.72 2.28
C ASP A 24 9.24 -1.28 1.82
N CYS A 25 8.07 -1.05 1.22
CA CYS A 25 7.65 0.26 0.74
C CYS A 25 6.56 0.79 1.66
N PRO A 26 6.65 2.06 2.12
CA PRO A 26 5.54 2.70 2.80
C PRO A 26 4.27 2.66 1.93
N MET A 27 3.13 2.42 2.57
CA MET A 27 1.84 2.54 1.92
C MET A 27 1.53 4.02 1.65
N LEU A 28 0.74 4.26 0.61
CA LEU A 28 0.14 5.57 0.39
C LEU A 28 -0.86 5.87 1.51
N PRO A 29 -0.99 7.14 1.92
CA PRO A 29 -1.96 7.52 2.94
C PRO A 29 -3.39 7.26 2.44
N VAL A 30 -4.33 7.06 3.36
CA VAL A 30 -5.76 6.83 3.03
C VAL A 30 -6.35 7.95 2.16
N SER A 31 -5.86 9.19 2.31
CA SER A 31 -6.26 10.32 1.46
C SER A 31 -5.89 10.16 -0.03
N ALA A 32 -4.99 9.23 -0.37
CA ALA A 32 -4.65 8.92 -1.76
C ALA A 32 -5.75 8.12 -2.47
N ILE A 33 -6.72 7.54 -1.76
CA ILE A 33 -7.85 6.81 -2.36
C ILE A 33 -8.67 7.76 -3.25
N ASP A 34 -9.04 8.93 -2.73
CA ASP A 34 -9.82 9.92 -3.49
C ASP A 34 -9.08 10.40 -4.74
N GLU A 35 -7.75 10.58 -4.63
CA GLU A 35 -6.91 10.93 -5.77
C GLU A 35 -6.87 9.81 -6.82
N PHE A 36 -6.74 8.55 -6.37
CA PHE A 36 -6.71 7.40 -7.25
C PHE A 36 -8.05 7.19 -7.96
N ASP A 37 -9.17 7.34 -7.27
CA ASP A 37 -10.50 7.24 -7.87
C ASP A 37 -10.73 8.37 -8.90
N GLY A 38 -10.27 9.59 -8.61
CA GLY A 38 -10.28 10.67 -9.61
C GLY A 38 -9.47 10.36 -10.87
N ILE A 39 -8.35 9.64 -10.74
CA ILE A 39 -7.58 9.14 -11.90
C ILE A 39 -8.34 8.05 -12.65
N ARG A 40 -9.04 7.15 -11.95
CA ARG A 40 -9.86 6.10 -12.57
C ARG A 40 -11.04 6.67 -13.36
N GLU A 41 -11.69 7.71 -12.83
CA GLU A 41 -12.73 8.44 -13.57
C GLU A 41 -12.16 9.10 -14.82
N MET A 42 -10.99 9.74 -14.70
CA MET A 42 -10.29 10.33 -15.84
C MET A 42 -10.00 9.28 -16.92
N LEU A 43 -9.53 8.09 -16.53
CA LEU A 43 -9.32 6.94 -17.42
C LEU A 43 -10.60 6.51 -18.16
N GLY A 44 -11.74 6.47 -17.47
CA GLY A 44 -13.04 6.15 -18.08
C GLY A 44 -13.50 7.19 -19.11
N SER A 45 -12.95 8.40 -19.06
CA SER A 45 -13.28 9.52 -19.95
C SER A 45 -12.20 9.84 -21.00
N VAL A 46 -11.18 8.98 -21.16
CA VAL A 46 -10.06 9.24 -22.09
C VAL A 46 -10.56 9.27 -23.53
N ASP A 47 -10.59 10.49 -24.08
CA ASP A 47 -10.92 10.78 -25.47
C ASP A 47 -9.69 11.26 -26.27
N LYS A 48 -8.62 11.65 -25.56
CA LYS A 48 -7.43 12.29 -26.13
C LYS A 48 -6.12 11.71 -25.57
N PRO A 49 -5.05 11.64 -26.39
CA PRO A 49 -3.73 11.19 -25.94
C PRO A 49 -3.16 12.01 -24.77
N GLU A 50 -3.50 13.29 -24.68
CA GLU A 50 -3.05 14.19 -23.62
C GLU A 50 -3.60 13.77 -22.25
N THR A 51 -4.88 13.37 -22.19
CA THR A 51 -5.51 12.84 -20.98
C THR A 51 -4.81 11.57 -20.51
N LEU A 52 -4.43 10.69 -21.44
CA LEU A 52 -3.68 9.48 -21.12
C LEU A 52 -2.29 9.81 -20.56
N ARG A 53 -1.56 10.76 -21.16
CA ARG A 53 -0.25 11.21 -20.64
C ARG A 53 -0.36 11.81 -19.25
N GLU A 54 -1.43 12.56 -18.99
CA GLU A 54 -1.71 13.14 -17.68
C GLU A 54 -1.99 12.05 -16.64
N VAL A 55 -2.76 11.02 -16.97
CA VAL A 55 -2.95 9.85 -16.11
C VAL A 55 -1.62 9.19 -15.77
N PHE A 56 -0.78 8.92 -16.79
CA PHE A 56 0.56 8.36 -16.56
C PHE A 56 1.40 9.21 -15.61
N ARG A 57 1.37 10.53 -15.79
CA ARG A 57 2.09 11.48 -14.93
C ARG A 57 1.60 11.38 -13.48
N ARG A 58 0.29 11.45 -13.26
CA ARG A 58 -0.29 11.41 -11.91
C ARG A 58 -0.02 10.08 -11.19
N LEU A 59 -0.19 8.95 -11.87
CA LEU A 59 0.11 7.63 -11.27
C LEU A 59 1.58 7.51 -10.86
N ARG A 60 2.50 7.99 -11.70
CA ARG A 60 3.95 7.99 -11.38
C ARG A 60 4.24 8.90 -10.18
N GLU A 61 3.64 10.08 -10.14
CA GLU A 61 3.79 11.02 -9.02
C GLU A 61 3.25 10.43 -7.72
N MET A 62 2.11 9.74 -7.74
CA MET A 62 1.59 9.04 -6.58
C MET A 62 2.57 7.98 -6.08
N ALA A 63 3.00 7.07 -6.95
CA ALA A 63 3.94 6.00 -6.57
C ALA A 63 5.28 6.57 -6.05
N ALA A 64 5.80 7.62 -6.69
CA ALA A 64 7.08 8.24 -6.33
C ALA A 64 7.09 8.92 -4.95
N ARG A 65 5.93 9.22 -4.35
CA ARG A 65 5.86 9.82 -2.99
C ARG A 65 6.35 8.88 -1.90
N VAL A 66 6.23 7.57 -2.12
CA VAL A 66 6.54 6.54 -1.12
C VAL A 66 7.65 5.59 -1.56
N LEU A 67 7.90 5.48 -2.87
CA LEU A 67 8.98 4.65 -3.39
C LEU A 67 10.36 5.20 -3.00
N PRO A 68 11.32 4.31 -2.66
CA PRO A 68 12.72 4.72 -2.51
C PRO A 68 13.25 5.35 -3.81
N GLU A 69 14.10 6.38 -3.66
CA GLU A 69 14.61 7.18 -4.79
C GLU A 69 15.30 6.34 -5.87
N GLU A 70 15.95 5.23 -5.47
CA GLU A 70 16.62 4.31 -6.39
C GLU A 70 15.67 3.60 -7.38
N TYR A 71 14.39 3.44 -7.01
CA TYR A 71 13.38 2.78 -7.86
C TYR A 71 12.53 3.77 -8.67
N ALA A 72 12.46 5.04 -8.25
CA ALA A 72 11.63 6.05 -8.91
C ALA A 72 11.90 6.22 -10.42
N PRO A 73 13.17 6.20 -10.93
CA PRO A 73 13.43 6.24 -12.37
C PRO A 73 12.84 5.05 -13.14
N GLY A 74 12.68 3.90 -12.48
CA GLY A 74 12.12 2.69 -13.08
C GLY A 74 10.65 2.83 -13.50
N LEU A 75 9.89 3.70 -12.84
CA LEU A 75 8.47 3.96 -13.13
C LEU A 75 8.23 4.44 -14.58
N ALA A 76 9.24 5.05 -15.21
CA ALA A 76 9.17 5.47 -16.60
C ALA A 76 8.97 4.29 -17.57
N ARG A 77 9.36 3.07 -17.17
CA ARG A 77 9.28 1.84 -17.98
C ARG A 77 7.97 1.08 -17.82
N PHE A 78 7.15 1.45 -16.85
CA PHE A 78 5.92 0.73 -16.57
C PHE A 78 4.87 1.05 -17.63
N THR A 79 4.11 0.02 -18.02
CA THR A 79 2.85 0.19 -18.73
C THR A 79 1.80 0.79 -17.81
N LEU A 80 0.72 1.32 -18.37
CA LEU A 80 -0.37 1.90 -17.59
C LEU A 80 -0.94 0.89 -16.58
N ASP A 81 -1.26 -0.32 -17.04
CA ASP A 81 -1.84 -1.37 -16.19
C ASP A 81 -0.95 -1.69 -14.99
N LYS A 82 0.38 -1.73 -15.20
CA LYS A 82 1.33 -2.00 -14.12
C LYS A 82 1.49 -0.82 -13.16
N LEU A 83 1.33 0.42 -13.62
CA LEU A 83 1.27 1.57 -12.72
C LEU A 83 0.00 1.58 -11.89
N ILE A 84 -1.15 1.24 -12.49
CA ILE A 84 -2.43 1.14 -11.77
C ILE A 84 -2.32 0.04 -10.70
N GLU A 85 -1.81 -1.13 -11.07
CA GLU A 85 -1.58 -2.25 -10.16
C GLU A 85 -0.65 -1.85 -8.99
N LEU A 86 0.48 -1.23 -9.29
CA LEU A 86 1.42 -0.76 -8.27
C LEU A 86 0.78 0.26 -7.33
N VAL A 87 0.09 1.27 -7.85
CA VAL A 87 -0.54 2.31 -7.01
C VAL A 87 -1.66 1.71 -6.17
N ALA A 88 -2.49 0.83 -6.73
CA ALA A 88 -3.51 0.11 -5.97
C ALA A 88 -2.88 -0.72 -4.85
N TYR A 89 -1.78 -1.41 -5.14
CA TYR A 89 -1.05 -2.19 -4.15
C TYR A 89 -0.45 -1.31 -3.04
N LEU A 90 0.09 -0.14 -3.38
CA LEU A 90 0.57 0.84 -2.40
C LEU A 90 -0.56 1.42 -1.53
N ILE A 91 -1.81 1.43 -2.00
CA ILE A 91 -2.97 1.93 -1.24
C ILE A 91 -3.56 0.85 -0.34
N TYR A 92 -3.74 -0.36 -0.86
CA TYR A 92 -4.53 -1.42 -0.19
C TYR A 92 -3.66 -2.51 0.45
N GLY A 93 -2.43 -2.69 -0.06
CA GLY A 93 -1.59 -3.86 0.22
C GLY A 93 -2.27 -5.18 -0.12
N ASP A 94 -1.63 -6.29 0.23
CA ASP A 94 -2.26 -7.62 0.22
C ASP A 94 -2.42 -8.14 1.66
N ASP A 95 -3.26 -9.14 1.87
CA ASP A 95 -3.55 -9.67 3.21
C ASP A 95 -2.32 -10.35 3.87
N ASP A 96 -1.35 -10.76 3.05
CA ASP A 96 -0.09 -11.40 3.48
C ASP A 96 1.08 -10.43 3.72
N ASP A 97 0.88 -9.13 3.51
CA ASP A 97 1.87 -8.08 3.82
C ASP A 97 1.90 -7.79 5.32
N GLN A 98 2.40 -8.76 6.09
CA GLN A 98 2.76 -8.51 7.47
C GLN A 98 4.14 -7.85 7.52
N PRO A 99 4.34 -6.80 8.34
CA PRO A 99 5.69 -6.32 8.63
C PRO A 99 6.50 -7.49 9.19
N ALA A 100 7.68 -7.75 8.62
CA ALA A 100 8.61 -8.74 9.13
C ALA A 100 9.17 -8.27 10.48
N GLY A 101 8.38 -8.38 11.55
CA GLY A 101 8.78 -7.93 12.88
C GLY A 101 7.65 -7.26 13.66
N GLY A 102 6.61 -8.03 14.00
CA GLY A 102 5.74 -7.72 15.13
C GLY A 102 5.76 -8.91 16.05
N GLN A 103 6.71 -8.97 16.99
CA GLN A 103 6.44 -9.67 18.24
C GLN A 103 5.11 -9.09 18.74
N ALA A 104 4.06 -9.90 18.72
CA ALA A 104 2.90 -9.62 19.56
C ALA A 104 3.45 -9.29 20.95
N PRO A 105 2.92 -8.28 21.66
CA PRO A 105 3.22 -8.18 23.08
C PRO A 105 2.81 -9.51 23.70
N ALA A 106 3.81 -10.35 24.01
CA ALA A 106 3.69 -11.24 25.14
C ALA A 106 3.36 -10.33 26.32
N ASP A 107 2.39 -10.73 27.13
CA ASP A 107 1.94 -10.00 28.32
C ASP A 107 0.78 -9.02 28.05
N ALA A 108 -0.38 -9.58 27.69
CA ALA A 108 -1.65 -9.10 28.26
C ALA A 108 -2.08 -10.13 29.31
N GLU A 109 -1.66 -9.85 30.54
CA GLU A 109 -1.58 -10.73 31.69
C GLU A 109 -2.89 -11.45 32.06
N ASP A 110 -2.67 -12.67 32.54
CA ASP A 110 -3.57 -13.66 33.11
C ASP A 110 -4.10 -13.28 34.52
N ASP A 111 -4.19 -11.98 34.87
CA ASP A 111 -4.36 -11.52 36.27
C ASP A 111 -5.70 -10.85 36.59
N LEU A 112 -6.82 -11.39 36.10
CA LEU A 112 -8.16 -10.87 36.46
C LEU A 112 -9.17 -11.89 37.01
N TYR A 113 -8.71 -13.05 37.50
CA TYR A 113 -9.60 -14.06 38.10
C TYR A 113 -9.34 -14.44 39.57
N GLU A 114 -8.51 -13.71 40.31
CA GLU A 114 -8.33 -13.87 41.78
C GLU A 114 -8.84 -12.65 42.60
N ALA A 115 -9.89 -11.97 42.11
CA ALA A 115 -10.58 -10.90 42.86
C ALA A 115 -12.06 -11.19 43.16
N LYS A 116 -12.48 -12.46 43.18
CA LYS A 116 -13.80 -12.88 43.66
C LYS A 116 -13.77 -13.86 44.85
N LYS A 117 -12.85 -13.61 45.79
CA LYS A 117 -12.98 -14.08 47.17
C LYS A 117 -12.80 -12.92 48.13
N LYS A 118 -13.90 -12.24 48.45
CA LYS A 118 -14.20 -11.71 49.77
C LYS A 118 -15.68 -11.40 49.86
#